data_AF-A0A8T0UPF7-F1
#
_entry.id   AF-A0A8T0UPF7-F1
#
_cell.length_a   1.000
_cell.length_b   1.000
_cell.length_c   1.000
_cell.angle_alpha   90.00
_cell.angle_beta   90.00
_cell.angle_gamma   90.00
#
_symmetry.space_group_name_H-M   'P 1'
#
loop_
_entity.id
_entity.type
_entity.pdbx_description
1 polymer ?
#
loop_
_entity_poly.entity_id
_entity_poly.type
_entity_poly.pdbx_seq_one_letter_code
_entity_poly.pdbx_strand_id
1 'polypeptide(L)'
;MQCICEQMNRCHWDPASTSLFLDLCIDEKENKFNWNKEGLTTDGWRNVHKKFRELGGGRFTDKQMTNKLQTLKKKIQEVDGSAKAHWPRP
;
A
#
# COMPACT_ATOMS: atom_id res chain seq x y z
N MET A 1 -7.92 -22.40 16.01
CA MET A 1 -7.57 -21.22 15.20
C MET A 1 -6.14 -21.40 14.74
N GLN A 2 -5.94 -21.88 13.51
CA GLN A 2 -4.60 -22.02 12.91
C GLN A 2 -4.57 -21.13 11.67
N CYS A 3 -3.61 -20.21 11.65
CA CYS A 3 -3.38 -19.30 10.54
C CYS A 3 -2.73 -20.10 9.40
N ILE A 4 -3.48 -20.27 8.32
CA ILE A 4 -3.06 -21.02 7.13
C ILE A 4 -2.15 -20.10 6.31
N CYS A 5 -0.87 -20.04 6.64
CA CYS A 5 0.14 -19.33 5.84
C CYS A 5 1.38 -20.19 5.53
N GLU A 6 1.24 -21.52 5.60
CA GLU A 6 2.21 -22.42 4.99
C GLU A 6 1.72 -22.86 3.61
N GLN A 7 2.62 -22.70 2.64
CA GLN A 7 2.55 -23.09 1.24
C GLN A 7 1.95 -22.06 0.26
N MET A 8 2.88 -21.45 -0.48
CA MET A 8 2.73 -20.60 -1.68
C MET A 8 2.62 -19.08 -1.48
N ASN A 9 3.71 -18.46 -1.01
CA ASN A 9 4.42 -17.24 -1.51
C ASN A 9 3.67 -16.07 -2.21
N ARG A 10 2.35 -15.92 -2.09
CA ARG A 10 1.57 -14.75 -2.49
C ARG A 10 0.50 -14.54 -1.45
N CYS A 11 0.74 -13.59 -0.54
CA CYS A 11 -0.24 -13.19 0.45
C CYS A 11 -1.55 -12.84 -0.26
N HIS A 12 -2.67 -13.46 0.13
CA HIS A 12 -3.97 -13.20 -0.47
C HIS A 12 -4.48 -11.83 0.01
N TRP A 13 -4.37 -10.84 -0.86
CA TRP A 13 -4.95 -9.52 -0.64
C TRP A 13 -6.37 -9.53 -1.20
N ASP A 14 -7.37 -9.60 -0.32
CA ASP A 14 -8.74 -9.39 -0.75
C ASP A 14 -8.97 -7.92 -1.20
N PRO A 15 -10.02 -7.65 -1.98
CA PRO A 15 -10.32 -6.30 -2.46
C PRO A 15 -10.50 -5.28 -1.34
N ALA A 16 -11.12 -5.67 -0.22
CA ALA A 16 -11.35 -4.77 0.91
C ALA A 16 -10.04 -4.40 1.62
N SER A 17 -9.16 -5.37 1.86
CA SER A 17 -7.81 -5.15 2.41
C SER A 17 -6.96 -4.29 1.46
N THR A 18 -7.08 -4.49 0.14
CA THR A 18 -6.37 -3.67 -0.84
C THR A 18 -6.88 -2.23 -0.87
N SER A 19 -8.21 -2.04 -0.82
CA SER A 19 -8.83 -0.70 -0.77
C SER A 19 -8.40 0.04 0.48
N LEU A 20 -8.57 -0.59 1.66
CA LEU A 20 -8.18 -0.01 2.94
C LEU A 20 -6.70 0.40 2.96
N PHE A 21 -5.81 -0.45 2.43
CA PHE A 21 -4.39 -0.13 2.36
C PHE A 21 -4.11 1.09 1.47
N LEU A 22 -4.78 1.19 0.33
CA LEU A 22 -4.66 2.34 -0.57
C LEU A 22 -5.23 3.61 0.05
N ASP A 23 -6.41 3.54 0.68
CA ASP A 23 -7.03 4.67 1.38
C ASP A 23 -6.10 5.23 2.46
N LEU A 24 -5.45 4.36 3.24
CA LEU A 24 -4.46 4.78 4.23
C LEU A 24 -3.22 5.42 3.60
N CYS A 25 -2.75 4.91 2.46
CA CYS A 25 -1.62 5.49 1.74
C CYS A 25 -1.96 6.87 1.16
N ILE A 26 -3.19 7.04 0.66
CA ILE A 26 -3.70 8.33 0.13
C ILE A 26 -3.88 9.32 1.28
N ASP A 27 -4.44 8.90 2.42
CA ASP A 27 -4.58 9.72 3.62
C ASP A 27 -3.22 10.27 4.09
N GLU A 28 -2.20 9.42 4.19
CA GLU A 28 -0.86 9.87 4.59
C GLU A 28 -0.20 10.79 3.57
N LYS A 29 -0.53 10.65 2.27
CA LYS A 29 -0.05 11.52 1.20
C LYS A 29 -0.72 12.89 1.22
N GLU A 30 -2.05 12.92 1.17
CA GLU A 30 -2.84 14.13 0.95
C GLU A 30 -3.08 14.91 2.26
N ASN A 31 -3.29 14.21 3.38
CA ASN A 31 -3.63 14.86 4.65
C ASN A 31 -2.43 15.09 5.57
N LYS A 32 -1.36 14.28 5.44
CA LYS A 32 -0.19 14.36 6.35
C LYS A 32 1.12 14.72 5.68
N PHE A 33 1.14 14.84 4.34
CA PHE A 33 2.34 15.16 3.56
C PHE A 33 3.53 14.23 3.86
N ASN A 34 3.27 13.00 4.33
CA ASN A 34 4.30 12.00 4.65
C ASN A 34 4.74 11.22 3.40
N TRP A 35 4.87 11.93 2.28
CA TRP A 35 5.15 11.38 0.97
C TRP A 35 6.25 12.16 0.28
N ASN A 36 7.36 11.48 -0.05
CA ASN A 36 8.49 12.03 -0.78
C ASN A 36 8.46 11.61 -2.26
N LYS A 37 9.47 12.02 -3.03
CA LYS A 37 9.57 11.69 -4.48
C LYS A 37 9.59 10.18 -4.77
N GLU A 38 9.99 9.36 -3.80
CA GLU A 38 10.12 7.91 -3.93
C GLU A 38 8.91 7.14 -3.35
N GLY A 39 8.17 7.72 -2.42
CA GLY A 39 6.98 7.12 -1.80
C GLY A 39 6.70 7.61 -0.39
N LEU A 40 6.04 6.79 0.43
CA LEU A 40 5.84 7.04 1.87
C LEU A 40 7.18 7.25 2.58
N THR A 41 7.25 8.26 3.45
CA THR A 41 8.37 8.47 4.38
C THR A 41 8.36 7.39 5.48
N THR A 42 9.43 7.32 6.28
CA THR A 42 9.51 6.41 7.43
C THR A 42 8.32 6.60 8.39
N ASP A 43 7.94 7.85 8.67
CA ASP A 43 6.78 8.16 9.51
C ASP A 43 5.45 7.78 8.83
N GLY A 44 5.35 7.98 7.51
CA GLY A 44 4.20 7.54 6.71
C GLY A 44 4.01 6.02 6.81
N TRP A 45 5.06 5.24 6.60
CA TRP A 45 5.02 3.79 6.76
C TRP A 45 4.64 3.36 8.17
N ARG A 46 5.20 3.99 9.21
CA ARG A 46 4.85 3.71 10.60
C ARG A 46 3.36 3.92 10.87
N ASN A 47 2.80 5.01 10.34
CA ASN A 47 1.38 5.33 10.50
C ASN A 47 0.48 4.36 9.73
N VAL A 48 0.82 4.04 8.47
CA VAL A 48 0.07 3.06 7.66
C VAL A 48 0.08 1.70 8.33
N HIS A 49 1.24 1.20 8.77
CA HIS A 49 1.34 -0.09 9.45
C HIS A 49 0.51 -0.13 10.72
N LYS A 50 0.56 0.94 11.53
CA LYS A 50 -0.24 1.04 12.75
C LYS A 50 -1.74 1.00 12.44
N LYS A 51 -2.24 1.92 11.60
CA LYS A 51 -3.66 2.00 11.25
C LYS A 51 -4.16 0.74 10.56
N PHE A 52 -3.37 0.16 9.66
CA PHE A 52 -3.74 -1.05 8.96
C PHE A 52 -3.77 -2.28 9.88
N ARG A 53 -2.91 -2.32 10.90
CA ARG A 53 -2.98 -3.36 11.93
C ARG A 53 -4.22 -3.20 12.82
N GLU A 54 -4.59 -1.96 13.15
CA GLU A 54 -5.79 -1.64 13.91
C GLU A 54 -7.08 -1.97 13.16
N LEU A 55 -7.14 -1.69 11.84
CA LEU A 55 -8.34 -1.85 11.02
C LEU A 55 -8.42 -3.19 10.26
N GLY A 56 -7.31 -3.63 9.68
CA GLY A 56 -7.20 -4.85 8.86
C GLY A 56 -6.71 -6.09 9.62
N GLY A 57 -6.38 -5.92 10.90
CA GLY A 57 -6.10 -7.02 11.81
C GLY A 57 -4.81 -7.79 11.53
N GLY A 58 -3.65 -7.13 11.61
CA GLY A 58 -2.30 -7.74 11.75
C GLY A 58 -1.90 -8.88 10.81
N ARG A 59 -2.64 -9.10 9.72
CA ARG A 59 -2.52 -10.24 8.80
C ARG A 59 -1.33 -10.14 7.85
N PHE A 60 -0.83 -8.93 7.65
CA PHE A 60 0.20 -8.63 6.68
C PHE A 60 1.44 -8.08 7.38
N THR A 61 2.60 -8.56 6.93
CA THR A 61 3.90 -8.03 7.37
C THR A 61 4.29 -6.78 6.59
N ASP A 62 5.10 -5.93 7.20
CA ASP A 62 5.65 -4.70 6.61
C ASP A 62 6.27 -4.95 5.21
N LYS A 63 6.96 -6.08 5.05
CA LYS A 63 7.55 -6.50 3.77
C LYS A 63 6.48 -6.81 2.71
N GLN A 64 5.39 -7.47 3.10
CA GLN A 64 4.27 -7.75 2.20
C GLN A 64 3.54 -6.47 1.79
N MET A 65 3.36 -5.52 2.72
CA MET A 65 2.75 -4.22 2.44
C MET A 65 3.60 -3.38 1.48
N THR A 66 4.92 -3.37 1.71
CA THR A 66 5.89 -2.70 0.82
C THR A 66 5.85 -3.29 -0.59
N ASN A 67 5.94 -4.62 -0.71
CA ASN A 67 5.90 -5.31 -2.01
C ASN A 67 4.56 -5.08 -2.74
N LYS A 68 3.45 -5.05 -2.00
CA LYS A 68 2.13 -4.75 -2.56
C LYS A 68 2.09 -3.34 -3.13
N LEU A 69 2.57 -2.32 -2.39
CA LEU A 69 2.60 -0.95 -2.89
C LEU A 69 3.46 -0.81 -4.14
N GLN A 70 4.64 -1.43 -4.18
CA GLN A 70 5.49 -1.44 -5.38
C GLN A 70 4.80 -2.10 -6.58
N THR A 71 4.13 -3.24 -6.35
CA THR A 71 3.36 -3.93 -7.39
C THR A 71 2.21 -3.07 -7.90
N LEU A 72 1.50 -2.38 -7.01
CA LEU A 72 0.42 -1.47 -7.38
C LEU A 72 0.96 -0.26 -8.16
N LYS A 73 2.08 0.34 -7.74
CA LYS A 73 2.73 1.43 -8.48
C LYS A 73 3.12 0.99 -9.89
N LYS A 74 3.66 -0.21 -10.07
CA LYS A 74 3.97 -0.77 -11.40
C LYS A 74 2.72 -0.94 -12.24
N LYS A 75 1.67 -1.58 -11.71
CA LYS A 75 0.41 -1.76 -12.44
C LYS A 75 -0.23 -0.43 -12.85
N ILE A 76 -0.20 0.57 -11.97
CA ILE A 76 -0.71 1.91 -12.29
C ILE A 76 0.15 2.56 -13.38
N GLN A 77 1.48 2.45 -13.31
CA GLN A 77 2.38 2.94 -14.36
C GLN A 77 2.21 2.21 -15.70
N GLU A 78 1.91 0.91 -15.69
CA GLU A 78 1.64 0.13 -16.90
C GLU A 78 0.32 0.54 -17.55
N VAL A 79 -0.71 0.84 -16.75
CA VAL A 79 -1.99 1.40 -17.23
C VAL A 79 -1.81 2.84 -17.75
N ASP A 80 -0.97 3.64 -17.10
CA ASP A 80 -0.60 5.02 -17.48
C ASP A 80 0.37 5.07 -18.70
N GLY A 81 1.09 3.99 -18.96
CA GLY A 81 1.96 3.85 -20.14
C GLY A 81 1.22 3.93 -21.49
N SER A 82 -0.11 3.81 -21.47
CA SER A 82 -0.99 4.05 -22.62
C SER A 82 -1.59 5.46 -22.65
N ALA A 83 -1.44 6.26 -21.59
CA ALA A 83 -1.98 7.61 -21.46
C ALA A 83 -0.91 8.52 -20.83
N LYS A 84 0.06 8.98 -21.64
CA LYS A 84 0.97 10.02 -21.21
C LYS A 84 0.18 11.23 -20.68
N ALA A 85 0.60 11.69 -19.50
CA ALA A 85 0.37 12.99 -18.88
C ALA A 85 -0.71 13.07 -17.81
N HIS A 86 -0.25 13.60 -16.66
CA HIS A 86 -1.01 14.33 -15.65
C HIS A 86 -1.52 13.55 -14.42
N TRP A 87 -0.58 13.11 -13.58
CA TRP A 87 -0.76 13.29 -12.13
C TRP A 87 -0.20 14.66 -11.74
N PRO A 88 -0.92 15.52 -11.00
CA PRO A 88 -0.44 16.85 -10.68
C PRO A 88 0.79 16.71 -9.78
N ARG A 89 1.92 17.16 -10.31
CA ARG A 89 3.09 17.51 -9.50
C ARG A 89 2.80 18.90 -8.90
N PRO A 90 3.20 19.18 -7.65
CA PRO A 90 3.19 20.55 -7.15
C PRO A 90 4.01 21.48 -8.04
#